data_AF-A0A1G8DXG6-F1
#
_entry.id   AF-A0A1G8DXG6-F1
#
_cell.length_a   1.000
_cell.length_b   1.000
_cell.length_c   1.000
_cell.angle_alpha   90.00
_cell.angle_beta   90.00
_cell.angle_gamma   90.00
#
_symmetry.space_group_name_H-M   'P 1'
#
loop_
_entity.id
_entity.type
_entity.pdbx_description
1 polymer ?
#
loop_
_entity_poly.entity_id
_entity_poly.type
_entity_poly.pdbx_seq_one_letter_code
_entity_poly.pdbx_strand_id
1 'polypeptide(L)'
;MSSRLFGTERTGNLVDGHQRLKILLEQGHTEIEVSVVNLDEVREKALNIALNKISGRWDEEKLAILLQELVESESSIELTGFDGEELEDLISALPADTEPGEPVVDDEYDVQVALDAIKEPETRHGDIWRLGRHLLVCGDAARLEDVQRLMQGKKANLVVTDPPYNVAVESDSERLAADSRDSILNDNMSDEDFVVFLNQIFANYAAIMKPNAAIYIFHPSSYQREFENAMNAAGIVTRSQCIWVKNAPTFG
;
A
#
# COMPACT_ATOMS: atom_id res chain seq x y z
N MET A 1 34.62 -15.08 6.88
CA MET A 1 33.99 -13.74 6.95
C MET A 1 33.15 -13.71 8.23
N SER A 2 33.34 -12.68 9.05
CA SER A 2 32.93 -12.61 10.46
C SER A 2 31.41 -12.75 10.65
N SER A 3 30.99 -13.51 11.66
CA SER A 3 29.62 -13.99 11.88
C SER A 3 28.85 -13.20 12.96
N ARG A 4 28.93 -11.86 12.99
CA ARG A 4 28.36 -11.04 14.08
C ARG A 4 27.28 -10.07 13.60
N LEU A 5 26.31 -9.76 14.46
CA LEU A 5 25.41 -8.61 14.31
C LEU A 5 26.15 -7.33 14.71
N PHE A 6 25.85 -6.21 14.06
CA PHE A 6 26.45 -4.91 14.38
C PHE A 6 25.37 -3.89 14.71
N GLY A 7 25.48 -3.23 15.85
CA GLY A 7 24.57 -2.16 16.27
C GLY A 7 25.31 -0.96 16.85
N THR A 8 24.62 0.16 17.05
CA THR A 8 25.24 1.37 17.62
C THR A 8 24.79 1.64 19.05
N GLU A 9 25.71 2.18 19.85
CA GLU A 9 25.42 2.55 21.24
C GLU A 9 24.50 3.78 21.34
N ARG A 10 24.60 4.71 20.38
CA ARG A 10 23.96 6.02 20.46
C ARG A 10 22.49 6.00 20.09
N THR A 11 22.12 5.31 19.01
CA THR A 11 20.73 5.20 18.55
C THR A 11 20.09 3.88 18.98
N GLY A 12 20.90 2.87 19.30
CA GLY A 12 20.42 1.51 19.55
C GLY A 12 20.04 0.75 18.28
N ASN A 13 20.29 1.33 17.10
CA ASN A 13 19.91 0.72 15.83
C ASN A 13 20.84 -0.42 15.44
N LEU A 14 20.30 -1.38 14.69
CA LEU A 14 21.09 -2.40 14.01
C LEU A 14 21.62 -1.82 12.69
N VAL A 15 22.93 -1.87 12.50
CA VAL A 15 23.60 -1.38 11.29
C VAL A 15 23.75 -2.49 10.25
N ASP A 16 24.03 -3.72 10.70
CA ASP A 16 24.21 -4.88 9.83
C ASP A 16 23.80 -6.20 10.50
N GLY A 17 23.38 -7.15 9.67
CA GLY A 17 22.92 -8.47 10.08
C GLY A 17 21.39 -8.61 10.15
N HIS A 18 20.63 -7.69 9.55
CA HIS A 18 19.16 -7.68 9.54
C HIS A 18 18.53 -9.03 9.17
N GLN A 19 19.05 -9.68 8.11
CA GLN A 19 18.56 -11.00 7.68
C GLN A 19 18.80 -12.09 8.72
N ARG A 20 19.94 -12.03 9.43
CA ARG A 20 20.28 -12.97 10.49
C ARG A 20 19.42 -12.73 11.73
N LEU A 21 19.21 -11.48 12.11
CA LEU A 21 18.31 -11.13 13.21
C LEU A 21 16.92 -11.67 12.94
N LYS A 22 16.40 -11.50 11.72
CA LYS A 22 15.10 -12.06 11.30
C LYS A 22 15.02 -13.57 11.50
N ILE A 23 16.02 -14.33 11.04
CA ILE A 23 16.07 -15.79 11.21
C ILE A 23 16.12 -16.19 12.68
N LEU A 24 16.90 -15.46 13.50
CA LEU A 24 17.05 -15.79 14.93
C LEU A 24 15.77 -15.49 15.73
N LEU A 25 15.05 -14.43 15.36
CA LEU A 25 13.72 -14.16 15.90
C LEU A 25 12.72 -15.26 15.51
N GLU A 26 12.73 -15.71 14.25
CA GLU A 26 11.89 -16.84 13.79
C GLU A 26 12.24 -18.16 14.51
N GLN A 27 13.47 -18.31 14.98
CA GLN A 27 13.92 -19.46 15.80
C GLN A 27 13.61 -19.30 17.30
N GLY A 28 12.97 -18.21 17.72
CA GLY A 28 12.55 -17.97 19.10
C GLY A 28 13.66 -17.47 20.03
N HIS A 29 14.77 -16.96 19.50
CA HIS A 29 15.80 -16.33 20.33
C HIS A 29 15.33 -14.99 20.88
N THR A 30 15.41 -14.83 22.20
CA THR A 30 15.05 -13.59 22.91
C THR A 30 16.25 -12.70 23.22
N GLU A 31 17.46 -13.26 23.19
CA GLU A 31 18.72 -12.55 23.44
C GLU A 31 19.78 -12.96 22.41
N ILE A 32 20.59 -11.99 21.98
CA ILE A 32 21.61 -12.18 20.97
C ILE A 32 22.83 -11.30 21.21
N GLU A 33 24.02 -11.84 20.93
CA GLU A 33 25.26 -11.09 21.00
C GLU A 33 25.41 -10.15 19.79
N VAL A 34 25.53 -8.86 20.08
CA VAL A 34 25.73 -7.80 19.08
C VAL A 34 27.06 -7.11 19.34
N SER A 35 27.84 -6.90 18.28
CA SER A 35 29.01 -6.04 18.32
C SER A 35 28.56 -4.59 18.29
N VAL A 36 28.73 -3.88 19.39
CA VAL A 36 28.31 -2.48 19.51
C VAL A 36 29.45 -1.54 19.12
N VAL A 37 29.16 -0.56 18.29
CA VAL A 37 30.07 0.53 17.92
C VAL A 37 29.53 1.87 18.38
N ASN A 38 30.42 2.79 18.74
CA ASN A 38 30.04 4.16 19.09
C ASN A 38 30.33 5.07 17.89
N LEU A 39 29.29 5.32 17.10
CA LEU A 39 29.32 6.15 15.89
C LEU A 39 28.24 7.23 16.01
N ASP A 40 28.53 8.44 15.56
CA ASP A 40 27.50 9.44 15.31
C ASP A 40 26.54 8.97 14.19
N GLU A 41 25.36 9.60 14.11
CA GLU A 41 24.32 9.20 13.18
C GLU A 41 24.77 9.24 11.71
N VAL A 42 25.64 10.19 11.36
CA VAL A 42 26.14 10.33 9.98
C VAL A 42 27.03 9.13 9.63
N ARG A 43 27.94 8.73 10.54
CA ARG A 43 28.81 7.55 10.36
C ARG A 43 28.04 6.24 10.46
N GLU A 44 26.99 6.18 11.26
CA GLU A 44 26.08 5.04 11.31
C GLU A 44 25.41 4.79 9.94
N LYS A 45 24.85 5.85 9.35
CA LYS A 45 24.23 5.84 8.02
C LYS A 45 25.24 5.45 6.93
N ALA A 46 26.44 6.02 6.97
CA ALA A 46 27.51 5.69 6.03
C ALA A 46 27.96 4.21 6.14
N LEU A 47 28.08 3.69 7.36
CA LEU A 47 28.43 2.29 7.60
C LEU A 47 27.32 1.33 7.14
N ASN A 48 26.05 1.69 7.35
CA ASN A 48 24.92 0.91 6.83
C ASN A 48 24.99 0.79 5.30
N ILE A 49 25.31 1.90 4.62
CA ILE A 49 25.49 1.94 3.18
C ILE A 49 26.65 1.02 2.75
N ALA A 50 27.83 1.18 3.38
CA ALA A 50 29.03 0.42 3.06
C ALA A 50 28.84 -1.10 3.19
N LEU A 51 28.18 -1.55 4.27
CA LEU A 51 28.00 -2.98 4.56
C LEU A 51 27.02 -3.66 3.60
N ASN A 52 26.09 -2.90 3.01
CA ASN A 52 25.08 -3.43 2.10
C ASN A 52 25.44 -3.20 0.61
N LYS A 53 26.55 -2.51 0.27
CA LYS A 53 26.98 -2.21 -1.11
C LYS A 53 27.09 -3.44 -2.02
N ILE A 54 27.62 -4.56 -1.50
CA ILE A 54 28.03 -5.71 -2.33
C ILE A 54 26.87 -6.69 -2.60
N SER A 55 25.93 -6.82 -1.65
CA SER A 55 24.90 -7.88 -1.71
C SER A 55 23.55 -7.49 -1.12
N GLY A 56 23.35 -6.22 -0.79
CA GLY A 56 22.08 -5.68 -0.32
C GLY A 56 21.10 -5.42 -1.46
N ARG A 57 19.81 -5.44 -1.14
CA ARG A 57 18.77 -4.80 -1.96
C ARG A 57 18.36 -3.52 -1.26
N TRP A 58 18.13 -2.47 -2.04
CA TRP A 58 17.81 -1.15 -1.53
C TRP A 58 16.36 -0.81 -1.82
N ASP A 59 15.80 0.01 -0.94
CA ASP A 59 14.66 0.87 -1.26
C ASP A 59 15.27 2.12 -1.91
N GLU A 60 15.06 2.27 -3.22
CA GLU A 60 15.71 3.31 -4.04
C GLU A 60 15.38 4.73 -3.54
N GLU A 61 14.14 4.97 -3.11
CA GLU A 61 13.71 6.27 -2.58
C GLU A 61 14.39 6.59 -1.25
N LYS A 62 14.44 5.62 -0.33
CA LYS A 62 15.12 5.81 0.97
C LYS A 62 16.63 5.94 0.82
N LEU A 63 17.21 5.21 -0.12
CA LEU A 63 18.64 5.32 -0.43
C LEU A 63 18.96 6.70 -1.00
N ALA A 64 18.10 7.25 -1.88
CA ALA A 64 18.26 8.59 -2.42
C ALA A 64 18.35 9.65 -1.32
N ILE A 65 17.37 9.66 -0.41
CA ILE A 65 17.32 10.57 0.75
C ILE A 65 18.59 10.42 1.58
N LEU A 66 18.98 9.18 1.89
CA LEU A 66 20.13 8.89 2.75
C LEU A 66 21.45 9.36 2.14
N LEU A 67 21.63 9.17 0.82
CA LEU A 67 22.84 9.61 0.13
C LEU A 67 22.89 11.13 0.01
N GLN A 68 21.77 11.80 -0.20
CA GLN A 68 21.71 13.26 -0.21
C GLN A 68 22.09 13.84 1.17
N GLU A 69 21.53 13.32 2.25
CA GLU A 69 21.92 13.71 3.62
C GLU A 69 23.42 13.52 3.88
N LEU A 70 24.01 12.44 3.35
CA LEU A 70 25.44 12.18 3.48
C LEU A 70 26.30 13.13 2.65
N VAL A 71 25.86 13.50 1.44
CA VAL A 71 26.54 14.49 0.59
C VAL A 71 26.54 15.86 1.27
N GLU A 72 25.40 16.29 1.81
CA GLU A 72 25.26 17.56 2.54
C GLU A 72 26.12 17.63 3.81
N SER A 73 26.43 16.47 4.41
CA SER A 73 27.25 16.39 5.61
C SER A 73 28.77 16.51 5.38
N GLU A 74 29.24 16.52 4.12
CA GLU A 74 30.64 16.62 3.62
C GLU A 74 31.70 15.65 4.22
N SER A 75 31.38 14.92 5.29
CA SER A 75 32.37 14.31 6.19
C SER A 75 32.40 12.79 6.17
N SER A 76 31.56 12.15 5.33
CA SER A 76 31.31 10.70 5.43
C SER A 76 31.29 9.93 4.11
N ILE A 77 31.49 10.59 2.95
CA ILE A 77 31.52 9.91 1.64
C ILE A 77 32.65 8.87 1.59
N GLU A 78 33.83 9.17 2.14
CA GLU A 78 34.95 8.20 2.19
C GLU A 78 34.64 6.93 3.01
N LEU A 79 33.69 7.01 3.95
CA LEU A 79 33.29 5.91 4.83
C LEU A 79 32.24 4.98 4.22
N THR A 80 31.48 5.44 3.21
CA THR A 80 30.49 4.61 2.52
C THR A 80 31.14 3.56 1.61
N GLY A 81 32.44 3.73 1.31
CA GLY A 81 33.16 2.89 0.36
C GLY A 81 32.76 3.13 -1.10
N PHE A 82 32.00 4.19 -1.38
CA PHE A 82 31.76 4.70 -2.73
C PHE A 82 32.84 5.73 -3.06
N ASP A 83 33.30 5.75 -4.31
CA ASP A 83 33.99 6.94 -4.81
C ASP A 83 32.97 8.00 -5.23
N GLY A 84 33.44 9.25 -5.43
CA GLY A 84 32.54 10.36 -5.75
C GLY A 84 31.79 10.16 -7.07
N GLU A 85 32.38 9.45 -8.04
CA GLU A 85 31.79 9.16 -9.35
C GLU A 85 30.70 8.07 -9.23
N GLU A 86 30.96 7.00 -8.48
CA GLU A 86 29.98 5.96 -8.17
C GLU A 86 28.75 6.52 -7.43
N LEU A 87 28.96 7.53 -6.56
CA LEU A 87 27.88 8.18 -5.83
C LEU A 87 27.03 9.07 -6.74
N GLU A 88 27.66 9.85 -7.61
CA GLU A 88 26.98 10.65 -8.63
C GLU A 88 26.20 9.76 -9.61
N ASP A 89 26.77 8.63 -10.04
CA ASP A 89 26.10 7.65 -10.89
C ASP A 89 24.89 7.03 -10.19
N LEU A 90 24.99 6.72 -8.89
CA LEU A 90 23.87 6.19 -8.12
C LEU A 90 22.73 7.22 -7.99
N ILE A 91 23.08 8.48 -7.72
CA ILE A 91 22.13 9.59 -7.64
C ILE A 91 21.49 9.85 -9.02
N SER A 92 22.26 9.79 -10.10
CA SER A 92 21.77 10.02 -11.45
C SER A 92 20.97 8.84 -12.02
N ALA A 93 21.17 7.62 -11.51
CA ALA A 93 20.39 6.45 -11.88
C ALA A 93 19.01 6.41 -11.23
N LEU A 94 18.79 7.21 -10.19
CA LEU A 94 17.49 7.35 -9.55
C LEU A 94 16.52 8.12 -10.48
N PRO A 95 15.23 7.78 -10.50
CA PRO A 95 14.25 8.45 -11.37
C PRO A 95 14.24 9.96 -11.12
N ALA A 96 14.22 10.79 -12.18
CA ALA A 96 14.28 12.26 -12.05
C ALA A 96 13.14 12.88 -11.23
N ASP A 97 12.06 12.14 -10.96
CA ASP A 97 10.95 12.53 -10.08
C ASP A 97 11.19 12.19 -8.60
N THR A 98 12.40 11.72 -8.24
CA THR A 98 12.85 11.50 -6.86
C THR A 98 13.61 12.70 -6.30
N GLU A 99 13.21 13.93 -6.63
CA GLU A 99 13.49 15.02 -5.68
C GLU A 99 12.81 14.63 -4.37
N PRO A 100 13.55 14.40 -3.28
CA PRO A 100 12.91 14.08 -2.02
C PRO A 100 12.15 15.34 -1.61
N GLY A 101 10.83 15.32 -1.79
CA GLY A 101 9.96 16.17 -1.01
C GLY A 101 10.28 15.98 0.47
N GLU A 102 9.93 16.95 1.31
CA GLU A 102 10.08 16.80 2.75
C GLU A 102 9.59 15.39 3.16
N PRO A 103 10.41 14.61 3.90
CA PRO A 103 10.04 13.25 4.25
C PRO A 103 8.64 13.29 4.85
N VAL A 104 7.74 12.47 4.29
CA VAL A 104 6.37 12.38 4.80
C VAL A 104 6.47 11.80 6.21
N VAL A 105 6.45 12.69 7.19
CA VAL A 105 6.40 12.33 8.60
C VAL A 105 4.96 11.93 8.89
N ASP A 106 4.79 10.71 9.39
CA ASP A 106 3.50 10.27 9.92
C ASP A 106 3.08 11.27 11.02
N ASP A 107 1.89 11.84 10.87
CA ASP A 107 1.35 12.80 11.84
C ASP A 107 0.81 12.11 13.10
N GLU A 108 1.07 10.80 13.23
CA GLU A 108 0.59 9.93 14.31
C GLU A 108 -0.93 10.00 14.44
N TYR A 109 -1.64 10.19 13.32
CA TYR A 109 -3.09 10.30 13.32
C TYR A 109 -3.75 8.97 13.70
N ASP A 110 -4.31 8.92 14.91
CA ASP A 110 -5.06 7.77 15.40
C ASP A 110 -6.50 7.78 14.84
N VAL A 111 -6.70 6.94 13.82
CA VAL A 111 -8.00 6.77 13.15
C VAL A 111 -9.09 6.30 14.12
N GLN A 112 -8.77 5.44 15.10
CA GLN A 112 -9.76 4.87 16.00
C GLN A 112 -10.24 5.92 17.01
N VAL A 113 -9.31 6.68 17.59
CA VAL A 113 -9.65 7.80 18.48
C VAL A 113 -10.51 8.84 17.75
N ALA A 114 -10.18 9.16 16.50
CA ALA A 114 -10.98 10.07 15.70
C ALA A 114 -12.39 9.53 15.43
N LEU A 115 -12.53 8.23 15.12
CA LEU A 115 -13.84 7.60 14.91
C LEU A 115 -14.67 7.59 16.19
N ASP A 116 -14.08 7.23 17.34
CA ASP A 116 -14.75 7.21 18.64
C ASP A 116 -15.21 8.61 19.08
N ALA A 117 -14.50 9.66 18.66
CA ALA A 117 -14.86 11.04 18.91
C ALA A 117 -16.04 11.53 18.05
N ILE A 118 -16.31 10.90 16.90
CA ILE A 118 -17.43 11.24 16.01
C ILE A 118 -18.74 10.72 16.62
N LYS A 119 -19.51 11.61 17.25
CA LYS A 119 -20.83 11.28 17.80
C LYS A 119 -21.93 11.30 16.73
N GLU A 120 -21.88 12.27 15.83
CA GLU A 120 -22.78 12.40 14.69
C GLU A 120 -21.93 12.66 13.44
N PRO A 121 -21.95 11.77 12.44
CA PRO A 121 -21.25 12.00 11.19
C PRO A 121 -21.75 13.28 10.50
N GLU A 122 -20.83 14.17 10.15
CA GLU A 122 -21.15 15.38 9.38
C GLU A 122 -21.64 15.02 7.97
N THR A 123 -20.95 14.05 7.34
CA THR A 123 -21.29 13.57 6.00
C THR A 123 -22.52 12.67 6.04
N ARG A 124 -23.49 12.96 5.18
CA ARG A 124 -24.75 12.22 5.05
C ARG A 124 -24.89 11.63 3.65
N HIS A 125 -25.70 10.58 3.55
CA HIS A 125 -26.05 9.98 2.28
C HIS A 125 -26.65 11.02 1.32
N GLY A 126 -26.11 11.07 0.10
CA GLY A 126 -26.45 12.05 -0.93
C GLY A 126 -25.51 13.25 -0.99
N ASP A 127 -24.66 13.47 0.03
CA ASP A 127 -23.71 14.58 0.03
C ASP A 127 -22.65 14.40 -1.06
N ILE A 128 -22.30 15.52 -1.72
CA ILE A 128 -21.27 15.59 -2.74
C ILE A 128 -20.18 16.55 -2.28
N TRP A 129 -18.98 16.03 -2.09
CA TRP A 129 -17.79 16.80 -1.80
C TRP A 129 -17.05 17.12 -3.11
N ARG A 130 -16.68 18.38 -3.30
CA ARG A 130 -15.86 18.80 -4.43
C ARG A 130 -14.42 19.02 -3.98
N LEU A 131 -13.53 18.18 -4.48
CA LEU A 131 -12.10 18.18 -4.18
C LEU A 131 -11.35 18.71 -5.42
N GLY A 132 -11.35 20.03 -5.58
CA GLY A 132 -10.86 20.69 -6.79
C GLY A 132 -11.69 20.28 -8.02
N ARG A 133 -11.07 19.52 -8.94
CA ARG A 133 -11.74 18.96 -10.12
C ARG A 133 -12.42 17.61 -9.89
N HIS A 134 -12.20 17.00 -8.72
CA HIS A 134 -12.71 15.69 -8.35
C HIS A 134 -14.01 15.81 -7.55
N LEU A 135 -14.85 14.77 -7.63
CA LEU A 135 -16.08 14.65 -6.88
C LEU A 135 -16.02 13.37 -6.05
N LEU A 136 -16.45 13.47 -4.81
CA LEU A 136 -16.67 12.36 -3.88
C LEU A 136 -18.13 12.40 -3.45
N VAL A 137 -18.84 11.28 -3.55
CA VAL A 137 -20.24 11.17 -3.09
C VAL A 137 -20.31 10.21 -1.91
N CYS A 138 -21.06 10.57 -0.88
CA CYS A 138 -21.51 9.60 0.11
C CYS A 138 -22.80 8.97 -0.43
N GLY A 139 -22.73 7.74 -0.92
CA GLY A 139 -23.85 7.09 -1.60
C GLY A 139 -23.68 5.59 -1.70
N ASP A 140 -24.69 4.92 -2.21
CA ASP A 140 -24.69 3.48 -2.46
C ASP A 140 -24.42 3.22 -3.95
N ALA A 141 -23.31 2.56 -4.27
CA ALA A 141 -22.93 2.24 -5.65
C ALA A 141 -23.91 1.23 -6.32
N ALA A 142 -24.69 0.49 -5.53
CA ALA A 142 -25.78 -0.35 -6.05
C ALA A 142 -27.00 0.47 -6.47
N ARG A 143 -27.12 1.75 -6.05
CA ARG A 143 -28.23 2.63 -6.45
C ARG A 143 -27.85 3.50 -7.62
N LEU A 144 -28.56 3.34 -8.75
CA LEU A 144 -28.30 4.10 -9.96
C LEU A 144 -28.38 5.61 -9.72
N GLU A 145 -29.30 6.08 -8.87
CA GLU A 145 -29.46 7.50 -8.59
C GLU A 145 -28.22 8.12 -7.96
N ASP A 146 -27.53 7.37 -7.08
CA ASP A 146 -26.34 7.85 -6.38
C ASP A 146 -25.14 7.91 -7.31
N VAL A 147 -24.97 6.88 -8.15
CA VAL A 147 -23.94 6.87 -9.19
C VAL A 147 -24.20 7.99 -10.20
N GLN A 148 -25.44 8.21 -10.63
CA GLN A 148 -25.79 9.33 -11.52
C GLN A 148 -25.52 10.70 -10.88
N ARG A 149 -25.75 10.83 -9.58
CA ARG A 149 -25.45 12.04 -8.81
C ARG A 149 -23.95 12.36 -8.84
N LEU A 150 -23.09 11.36 -8.64
CA LEU A 150 -21.63 11.49 -8.80
C LEU A 150 -21.26 11.93 -10.21
N MET A 151 -21.89 11.33 -11.22
CA MET A 151 -21.53 11.55 -12.62
C MET A 151 -21.96 12.92 -13.17
N GLN A 152 -22.94 13.59 -12.56
CA GLN A 152 -23.44 14.92 -12.99
C GLN A 152 -23.73 15.00 -14.50
N GLY A 153 -24.34 13.95 -15.05
CA GLY A 153 -24.68 13.83 -16.49
C GLY A 153 -23.48 13.52 -17.41
N LYS A 154 -22.25 13.45 -16.89
CA LYS A 154 -21.08 13.00 -17.65
C LYS A 154 -21.04 11.47 -17.75
N LYS A 155 -20.23 10.98 -18.68
CA LYS A 155 -19.98 9.54 -18.89
C LYS A 155 -18.51 9.20 -18.64
N ALA A 156 -18.27 8.09 -17.97
CA ALA A 156 -16.94 7.61 -17.63
C ALA A 156 -16.21 7.10 -18.87
N ASN A 157 -14.94 7.48 -19.01
CA ASN A 157 -14.01 6.89 -19.98
C ASN A 157 -13.34 5.61 -19.44
N LEU A 158 -13.26 5.50 -18.12
CA LEU A 158 -12.64 4.42 -17.38
C LEU A 158 -13.42 4.23 -16.07
N VAL A 159 -13.69 2.99 -15.70
CA VAL A 159 -14.16 2.62 -14.36
C VAL A 159 -13.10 1.71 -13.73
N VAL A 160 -12.73 1.98 -12.49
CA VAL A 160 -11.87 1.10 -11.68
C VAL A 160 -12.65 0.80 -10.42
N THR A 161 -12.88 -0.46 -10.12
CA THR A 161 -13.75 -0.87 -9.01
C THR A 161 -13.24 -2.13 -8.33
N ASP A 162 -13.37 -2.14 -7.01
CA ASP A 162 -13.05 -3.25 -6.12
C ASP A 162 -14.31 -3.57 -5.29
N PRO A 163 -15.34 -4.19 -5.91
CA PRO A 163 -16.59 -4.50 -5.24
C PRO A 163 -16.41 -5.64 -4.22
N PRO A 164 -17.37 -5.87 -3.30
CA PRO A 164 -17.36 -7.03 -2.41
C PRO A 164 -17.14 -8.36 -3.14
N TYR A 165 -16.35 -9.24 -2.54
CA TYR A 165 -15.88 -10.51 -3.12
C TYR A 165 -16.70 -11.71 -2.70
N ASN A 166 -17.53 -11.55 -1.67
CA ASN A 166 -18.35 -12.58 -1.07
C ASN A 166 -17.56 -13.76 -0.49
N VAL A 167 -16.32 -13.52 -0.05
CA VAL A 167 -15.41 -14.56 0.46
C VAL A 167 -15.36 -14.59 1.98
N ALA A 168 -16.07 -13.68 2.66
CA ALA A 168 -16.20 -13.58 4.10
C ALA A 168 -14.82 -13.65 4.80
N VAL A 169 -13.88 -12.80 4.36
CA VAL A 169 -12.53 -12.81 4.94
C VAL A 169 -12.59 -12.52 6.44
N GLU A 170 -12.04 -13.44 7.22
CA GLU A 170 -11.71 -13.27 8.63
C GLU A 170 -10.18 -13.25 8.79
N SER A 171 -9.67 -12.45 9.72
CA SER A 171 -8.25 -12.33 10.02
C SER A 171 -7.96 -12.65 11.48
N ASP A 172 -6.98 -13.53 11.71
CA ASP A 172 -6.47 -13.85 13.05
C ASP A 172 -5.49 -12.80 13.59
N SER A 173 -5.36 -11.64 12.93
CA SER A 173 -4.43 -10.59 13.33
C SER A 173 -4.90 -9.88 14.60
N GLU A 174 -4.13 -10.01 15.68
CA GLU A 174 -4.37 -9.27 16.94
C GLU A 174 -4.51 -7.75 16.72
N ARG A 175 -3.75 -7.19 15.78
CA ARG A 175 -3.82 -5.77 15.42
C ARG A 175 -5.15 -5.39 14.77
N LEU A 176 -5.66 -6.23 13.86
CA LEU A 176 -6.95 -5.96 13.22
C LEU A 176 -8.11 -6.19 14.19
N ALA A 177 -8.02 -7.21 15.04
CA ALA A 177 -8.98 -7.49 16.08
C ALA A 177 -9.08 -6.36 17.11
N ALA A 178 -7.95 -5.72 17.47
CA ALA A 178 -7.93 -4.59 18.39
C ALA A 178 -8.81 -3.41 17.91
N ASP A 179 -8.93 -3.23 16.60
CA ASP A 179 -9.72 -2.17 15.98
C ASP A 179 -11.06 -2.67 15.39
N SER A 180 -11.49 -3.91 15.70
CA SER A 180 -12.69 -4.55 15.12
C SER A 180 -12.71 -4.59 13.58
N ARG A 181 -11.53 -4.78 12.97
CA ARG A 181 -11.30 -4.90 11.51
C ARG A 181 -10.86 -6.31 11.11
N ASP A 182 -11.10 -7.28 11.99
CA ASP A 182 -10.84 -8.71 11.80
C ASP A 182 -11.80 -9.37 10.79
N SER A 183 -12.89 -8.70 10.40
CA SER A 183 -13.80 -9.17 9.35
C SER A 183 -14.26 -8.05 8.41
N ILE A 184 -14.66 -8.42 7.19
CA ILE A 184 -15.22 -7.48 6.20
C ILE A 184 -16.75 -7.49 6.31
N LEU A 185 -17.34 -6.32 6.57
CA LEU A 185 -18.79 -6.16 6.64
C LEU A 185 -19.45 -6.42 5.27
N ASN A 186 -20.57 -7.15 5.29
CA ASN A 186 -21.41 -7.44 4.11
C ASN A 186 -20.72 -8.26 3.00
N ASP A 187 -19.67 -9.02 3.32
CA ASP A 187 -18.94 -9.88 2.37
C ASP A 187 -19.33 -11.37 2.47
N ASN A 188 -20.56 -11.66 2.91
CA ASN A 188 -21.08 -13.03 3.10
C ASN A 188 -22.58 -13.14 2.76
N MET A 189 -22.94 -12.75 1.54
CA MET A 189 -24.26 -12.89 0.95
C MET A 189 -24.53 -14.34 0.52
N SER A 190 -25.81 -14.72 0.43
CA SER A 190 -26.19 -15.96 -0.25
C SER A 190 -25.81 -15.90 -1.73
N ASP A 191 -25.61 -17.06 -2.37
CA ASP A 191 -25.28 -17.12 -3.80
C ASP A 191 -26.32 -16.39 -4.67
N GLU A 192 -27.60 -16.49 -4.31
CA GLU A 192 -28.70 -15.83 -5.03
C GLU A 192 -28.63 -14.30 -4.89
N ASP A 193 -28.43 -13.82 -3.65
CA ASP A 193 -28.32 -12.39 -3.37
C ASP A 193 -27.07 -11.79 -4.02
N PHE A 194 -25.96 -12.54 -4.03
CA PHE A 194 -24.72 -12.08 -4.64
C PHE A 194 -24.85 -11.91 -6.16
N VAL A 195 -25.54 -12.83 -6.83
CA VAL A 195 -25.85 -12.68 -8.27
C VAL A 195 -26.73 -11.46 -8.53
N VAL A 196 -27.73 -11.20 -7.68
CA VAL A 196 -28.57 -9.99 -7.79
C VAL A 196 -27.73 -8.73 -7.61
N PHE A 197 -26.90 -8.70 -6.58
CA PHE A 197 -25.97 -7.60 -6.29
C PHE A 197 -25.05 -7.30 -7.47
N LEU A 198 -24.36 -8.32 -8.01
CA LEU A 198 -23.45 -8.15 -9.15
C LEU A 198 -24.19 -7.62 -10.38
N ASN A 199 -25.34 -8.19 -10.73
CA ASN A 199 -26.13 -7.71 -11.88
C ASN A 199 -26.52 -6.24 -11.73
N GLN A 200 -26.91 -5.82 -10.52
CA GLN A 200 -27.29 -4.44 -10.24
C GLN A 200 -26.09 -3.47 -10.38
N ILE A 201 -24.93 -3.78 -9.80
CA ILE A 201 -23.76 -2.89 -9.89
C ILE A 201 -23.22 -2.81 -11.34
N PHE A 202 -23.19 -3.93 -12.08
CA PHE A 202 -22.69 -3.92 -13.46
C PHE A 202 -23.63 -3.20 -14.42
N ALA A 203 -24.94 -3.29 -14.21
CA ALA A 203 -25.91 -2.47 -14.92
C ALA A 203 -25.68 -0.97 -14.66
N ASN A 204 -25.39 -0.58 -13.41
CA ASN A 204 -25.08 0.81 -13.08
C ASN A 204 -23.79 1.30 -13.76
N TYR A 205 -22.73 0.49 -13.76
CA TYR A 205 -21.48 0.83 -14.46
C TYR A 205 -21.71 1.01 -15.95
N ALA A 206 -22.38 0.07 -16.60
CA ALA A 206 -22.74 0.18 -18.02
C ALA A 206 -23.56 1.45 -18.30
N ALA A 207 -24.49 1.80 -17.41
CA ALA A 207 -25.32 2.99 -17.54
C ALA A 207 -24.54 4.30 -17.43
N ILE A 208 -23.34 4.33 -16.83
CA ILE A 208 -22.52 5.55 -16.71
C ILE A 208 -21.30 5.58 -17.64
N MET A 209 -20.95 4.46 -18.26
CA MET A 209 -19.81 4.35 -19.17
C MET A 209 -20.12 4.92 -20.56
N LYS A 210 -19.08 5.40 -21.23
CA LYS A 210 -19.12 5.61 -22.70
C LYS A 210 -19.10 4.26 -23.41
N PRO A 211 -19.61 4.15 -24.65
CA PRO A 211 -19.60 2.90 -25.42
C PRO A 211 -18.21 2.28 -25.64
N ASN A 212 -17.15 3.11 -25.62
CA ASN A 212 -15.76 2.70 -25.79
C ASN A 212 -14.92 2.82 -24.50
N ALA A 213 -15.57 2.91 -23.34
CA ALA A 213 -14.88 2.97 -22.06
C ALA A 213 -14.25 1.62 -21.70
N ALA A 214 -13.15 1.68 -20.94
CA ALA A 214 -12.57 0.50 -20.30
C ALA A 214 -13.09 0.37 -18.87
N ILE A 215 -13.04 -0.85 -18.31
CA ILE A 215 -13.34 -1.13 -16.92
C ILE A 215 -12.34 -2.14 -16.36
N TYR A 216 -11.81 -1.85 -15.17
CA TYR A 216 -10.99 -2.75 -14.37
C TYR A 216 -11.76 -3.13 -13.12
N ILE A 217 -11.91 -4.44 -12.90
CA ILE A 217 -12.64 -5.00 -11.77
C ILE A 217 -11.68 -5.92 -11.03
N PHE A 218 -11.46 -5.63 -9.76
CA PHE A 218 -10.80 -6.57 -8.87
C PHE A 218 -11.86 -7.54 -8.34
N HIS A 219 -11.54 -8.84 -8.32
CA HIS A 219 -12.45 -9.89 -7.88
C HIS A 219 -11.65 -11.15 -7.48
N PRO A 220 -12.21 -12.07 -6.68
CA PRO A 220 -11.52 -13.29 -6.32
C PRO A 220 -11.66 -14.32 -7.46
N SER A 221 -10.75 -15.28 -7.51
CA SER A 221 -10.85 -16.39 -8.48
C SER A 221 -12.05 -17.30 -8.21
N SER A 222 -12.52 -17.41 -6.96
CA SER A 222 -13.63 -18.28 -6.56
C SER A 222 -14.97 -17.88 -7.19
N TYR A 223 -15.18 -16.58 -7.43
CA TYR A 223 -16.42 -16.03 -8.00
C TYR A 223 -16.25 -15.48 -9.42
N GLN A 224 -15.15 -15.83 -10.11
CA GLN A 224 -14.86 -15.31 -11.45
C GLN A 224 -16.04 -15.50 -12.42
N ARG A 225 -16.72 -16.65 -12.36
CA ARG A 225 -17.86 -16.95 -13.23
C ARG A 225 -19.03 -16.00 -13.00
N GLU A 226 -19.36 -15.72 -11.75
CA GLU A 226 -20.47 -14.87 -11.35
C GLU A 226 -20.23 -13.42 -11.80
N PHE A 227 -19.00 -12.93 -11.61
CA PHE A 227 -18.54 -11.64 -12.12
C PHE A 227 -18.65 -11.54 -13.65
N GLU A 228 -18.09 -12.51 -14.38
CA GLU A 228 -18.13 -12.51 -15.85
C GLU A 228 -19.57 -12.63 -16.37
N ASN A 229 -20.43 -13.42 -15.73
CA ASN A 229 -21.84 -13.54 -16.09
C ASN A 229 -22.56 -12.19 -15.98
N ALA A 230 -22.39 -11.48 -14.85
CA ALA A 230 -23.03 -10.20 -14.63
C ALA A 230 -22.48 -9.09 -15.56
N MET A 231 -21.17 -9.11 -15.82
CA MET A 231 -20.56 -8.23 -16.83
C MET A 231 -21.16 -8.47 -18.22
N ASN A 232 -21.22 -9.73 -18.66
CA ASN A 232 -21.78 -10.09 -19.97
C ASN A 232 -23.27 -9.69 -20.07
N ALA A 233 -24.05 -9.88 -19.00
CA ALA A 233 -25.44 -9.45 -18.94
C ALA A 233 -25.60 -7.93 -19.08
N ALA A 234 -24.64 -7.15 -18.57
CA ALA A 234 -24.57 -5.69 -18.72
C ALA A 234 -23.94 -5.23 -20.06
N GLY A 235 -23.57 -6.16 -20.95
CA GLY A 235 -22.91 -5.84 -22.23
C GLY A 235 -21.44 -5.46 -22.10
N ILE A 236 -20.80 -5.77 -20.97
CA ILE A 236 -19.38 -5.55 -20.71
C ILE A 236 -18.61 -6.81 -21.10
N VAL A 237 -17.70 -6.68 -22.06
CA VAL A 237 -16.92 -7.82 -22.58
C VAL A 237 -15.56 -7.90 -21.89
N THR A 238 -15.26 -9.05 -21.28
CA THR A 238 -13.93 -9.36 -20.73
C THR A 238 -12.89 -9.41 -21.85
N ARG A 239 -11.88 -8.55 -21.79
CA ARG A 239 -10.78 -8.54 -22.79
C ARG A 239 -9.58 -9.33 -22.35
N SER A 240 -9.21 -9.19 -21.09
CA SER A 240 -8.04 -9.83 -20.50
C SER A 240 -8.23 -9.90 -19.00
N GLN A 241 -7.68 -10.94 -18.39
CA GLN A 241 -7.60 -11.08 -16.95
C GLN A 241 -6.16 -10.78 -16.52
N CYS A 242 -6.01 -9.84 -15.59
CA CYS A 242 -4.72 -9.54 -14.96
C CYS A 242 -4.65 -10.28 -13.63
N ILE A 243 -3.52 -10.90 -13.33
CA ILE A 243 -3.30 -11.60 -12.06
C ILE A 243 -2.42 -10.73 -11.18
N TRP A 244 -2.97 -10.25 -10.06
CA TRP A 244 -2.19 -9.55 -9.05
C TRP A 244 -1.45 -10.58 -8.17
N VAL A 245 -0.18 -10.80 -8.47
CA VAL A 245 0.69 -11.67 -7.66
C VAL A 245 1.10 -10.92 -6.40
N LYS A 246 0.53 -11.31 -5.26
CA LYS A 246 0.90 -10.76 -3.96
C LYS A 246 2.21 -11.39 -3.48
N ASN A 247 3.15 -10.56 -3.03
CA ASN A 247 4.50 -10.99 -2.61
C ASN A 247 4.51 -11.69 -1.23
N ALA A 248 3.39 -11.68 -0.53
CA ALA A 248 3.15 -12.42 0.70
C ALA A 248 1.73 -13.01 0.63
N PRO A 249 1.50 -14.21 1.20
CA PRO A 249 0.15 -14.74 1.34
C PRO A 249 -0.69 -13.77 2.19
N THR A 250 -1.84 -13.33 1.67
CA THR A 250 -2.82 -12.51 2.41
C THR A 250 -3.97 -13.37 2.94
N PHE A 251 -3.65 -14.56 3.42
CA PHE A 251 -4.63 -15.43 4.08
C PHE A 251 -4.54 -15.17 5.59
N GLY A 252 -5.68 -15.25 6.27
CA GLY A 252 -5.78 -15.12 7.72
C GLY A 252 -4.73 -15.92 8.48
#